data_AF-A0A923CVL7-F1
#
_entry.id   AF-A0A923CVL7-F1
#
_cell.length_a   1.000
_cell.length_b   1.000
_cell.length_c   1.000
_cell.angle_alpha   90.00
_cell.angle_beta   90.00
_cell.angle_gamma   90.00
#
_symmetry.space_group_name_H-M   'P 1'
#
loop_
_entity.id
_entity.type
_entity.pdbx_description
1 polymer ?
#
loop_
_entity_poly.entity_id
_entity_poly.type
_entity_poly.pdbx_seq_one_letter_code
_entity_poly.pdbx_strand_id
1 'polypeptide(L)'
;MERTPYQTNWSTADEYLDIFLNTLIPATAKHEASTLQDIKAKKKTEIDALNGAVVKLGKQHGIGVSTNEMIYEMIKFKEAQYLMI
;
A
#
# COMPACT_ATOMS: atom_id res chain seq x y z
N MET A 1 -15.38 13.68 -11.28
CA MET A 1 -13.92 13.65 -11.05
C MET A 1 -13.28 13.63 -12.42
N GLU A 2 -12.50 14.64 -12.78
CA GLU A 2 -11.73 14.58 -14.03
C GLU A 2 -10.58 13.59 -13.83
N ARG A 3 -10.42 12.66 -14.78
CA ARG A 3 -9.31 11.72 -14.77
C ARG A 3 -8.01 12.53 -14.89
N THR A 4 -7.02 12.22 -14.07
CA THR A 4 -5.70 12.83 -14.22
C THR A 4 -5.16 12.53 -15.62
N PRO A 5 -4.30 13.40 -16.20
CA PRO A 5 -3.71 13.13 -17.51
C PRO A 5 -2.72 11.96 -17.49
N TYR A 6 -2.42 11.42 -16.30
CA TYR A 6 -1.48 10.34 -16.11
C TYR A 6 -2.08 9.00 -16.54
N GLN A 7 -1.26 8.21 -17.22
CA GLN A 7 -1.57 6.84 -17.60
C GLN A 7 -0.46 5.92 -17.09
N THR A 8 -0.82 4.67 -16.84
CA THR A 8 0.15 3.61 -16.59
C THR A 8 0.79 3.16 -17.89
N ASN A 9 1.99 2.58 -17.81
CA ASN A 9 2.67 1.99 -18.98
C ASN A 9 2.02 0.68 -19.45
N TRP A 10 1.01 0.17 -18.73
CA TRP A 10 0.35 -1.10 -18.97
C TRP A 10 -1.10 -0.88 -19.37
N SER A 11 -1.58 -1.68 -20.33
CA SER A 11 -2.94 -1.61 -20.86
C SER A 11 -3.94 -2.39 -20.01
N THR A 12 -3.45 -3.39 -19.26
CA THR A 12 -4.27 -4.23 -18.37
C THR A 12 -3.57 -4.47 -17.03
N ALA A 13 -4.34 -4.88 -16.03
CA ALA A 13 -3.79 -5.29 -14.74
C ALA A 13 -2.91 -6.54 -14.87
N ASP A 14 -3.31 -7.51 -15.71
CA ASP A 14 -2.56 -8.77 -15.90
C ASP A 14 -1.17 -8.53 -16.48
N GLU A 15 -1.05 -7.58 -17.41
CA GLU A 15 0.24 -7.18 -17.99
C GLU A 15 1.19 -6.59 -16.93
N TYR A 16 0.66 -5.74 -16.05
CA TYR A 16 1.44 -5.23 -14.92
C TYR A 16 1.82 -6.36 -13.95
N LEU A 17 0.88 -7.26 -13.63
CA LEU A 17 1.10 -8.35 -12.70
C LEU A 17 2.16 -9.34 -13.19
N ASP A 18 2.20 -9.65 -14.49
CA ASP A 18 3.23 -10.50 -15.07
C ASP A 18 4.63 -9.91 -14.85
N ILE A 19 4.82 -8.62 -15.17
CA ILE A 19 6.10 -7.93 -14.95
C ILE A 19 6.42 -7.82 -13.46
N PHE A 20 5.43 -7.49 -12.63
CA PHE A 20 5.60 -7.35 -11.19
C PHE A 20 6.09 -8.65 -10.57
N LEU A 21 5.42 -9.77 -10.86
CA LEU A 21 5.71 -11.07 -10.27
C LEU A 21 6.96 -11.73 -10.86
N ASN A 22 7.17 -11.64 -12.18
CA ASN A 22 8.25 -12.37 -12.86
C ASN A 22 9.55 -11.55 -13.00
N THR A 23 9.49 -10.21 -12.82
CA THR A 23 10.68 -9.35 -12.95
C THR A 23 10.96 -8.53 -11.69
N LEU A 24 9.98 -7.75 -11.21
CA LEU A 24 10.23 -6.77 -10.14
C LEU A 24 10.43 -7.44 -8.78
N ILE A 25 9.59 -8.41 -8.41
CA ILE A 25 9.71 -9.15 -7.14
C ILE A 25 11.02 -9.95 -7.09
N PRO A 26 11.42 -10.74 -8.09
CA PRO A 26 12.70 -11.46 -8.06
C PRO A 26 13.90 -10.53 -7.94
N ALA A 27 13.93 -9.43 -8.70
CA ALA A 27 15.01 -8.44 -8.65
C ALA A 27 15.12 -7.76 -7.27
N THR A 28 14.02 -7.68 -6.54
CA THR A 28 13.94 -7.05 -5.21
C THR A 28 13.73 -8.06 -4.08
N ALA A 29 14.01 -9.35 -4.30
CA ALA A 29 13.70 -10.40 -3.32
C ALA A 29 14.37 -10.23 -1.95
N LYS A 30 15.48 -9.50 -1.89
CA LYS A 30 16.20 -9.18 -0.64
C LYS A 30 15.86 -7.79 -0.08
N HIS A 31 14.99 -7.04 -0.75
CA HIS A 31 14.59 -5.71 -0.32
C HIS A 31 13.74 -5.78 0.94
N GLU A 32 14.04 -4.92 1.90
CA GLU A 32 13.23 -4.74 3.10
C GLU A 32 12.40 -3.45 2.96
N ALA A 33 11.07 -3.58 2.91
CA ALA A 33 10.17 -2.44 2.77
C ALA A 33 10.29 -1.46 3.96
N SER A 34 10.19 -0.16 3.69
CA SER A 34 10.29 0.90 4.73
C SER A 34 9.28 0.70 5.87
N THR A 35 8.05 0.29 5.57
CA THR A 35 7.04 -0.04 6.59
C THR A 35 7.53 -1.10 7.59
N LEU A 36 8.24 -2.14 7.12
CA LEU A 36 8.80 -3.16 8.00
C LEU A 36 9.96 -2.61 8.84
N GLN A 37 10.80 -1.76 8.24
CA GLN A 37 11.90 -1.10 8.96
C GLN A 37 11.36 -0.20 10.08
N ASP A 38 10.31 0.58 9.82
CA ASP A 38 9.65 1.43 10.80
C ASP A 38 9.04 0.62 11.95
N ILE A 39 8.35 -0.48 11.63
CA ILE A 39 7.80 -1.39 12.65
C ILE A 39 8.91 -1.97 13.53
N LYS A 40 10.02 -2.45 12.94
CA LYS A 40 11.17 -2.96 13.70
C LYS A 40 11.79 -1.88 14.58
N ALA A 41 11.84 -0.64 14.09
CA ALA A 41 12.36 0.52 14.82
C ALA A 41 11.34 1.13 15.81
N LYS A 42 10.13 0.55 15.93
CA LYS A 42 9.01 1.09 16.73
C LYS A 42 8.66 2.54 16.40
N LYS A 43 8.76 2.91 15.12
CA LYS A 43 8.39 4.23 14.60
C LYS A 43 6.99 4.21 14.01
N LYS A 44 6.39 5.40 13.92
CA LYS A 44 5.19 5.61 13.14
C LYS A 44 5.52 5.39 11.66
N THR A 45 4.68 4.64 10.96
CA THR A 45 4.81 4.31 9.53
C THR A 45 4.10 5.34 8.65
N GLU A 46 4.29 5.24 7.34
CA GLU A 46 3.59 6.05 6.33
C GLU A 46 2.20 5.49 5.94
N ILE A 47 1.65 4.52 6.67
CA ILE A 47 0.42 3.80 6.29
C ILE A 47 -0.80 4.72 6.04
N ASP A 48 -0.89 5.83 6.77
CA ASP A 48 -1.95 6.83 6.61
C ASP A 48 -1.89 7.52 5.23
N ALA A 49 -0.68 7.77 4.71
CA ALA A 49 -0.47 8.39 3.41
C ALA A 49 -0.53 7.38 2.24
N LEU A 50 -0.31 6.09 2.52
CA LEU A 50 -0.37 5.01 1.53
C LEU A 50 -1.78 4.40 1.45
N ASN A 51 -2.02 3.26 2.10
CA ASN A 51 -3.32 2.57 2.06
C ASN A 51 -4.43 3.45 2.66
N GLY A 52 -4.15 4.26 3.69
CA GLY A 52 -5.13 5.18 4.28
C GLY A 52 -5.67 6.20 3.28
N ALA A 53 -4.82 6.72 2.37
CA ALA A 53 -5.25 7.61 1.31
C ALA A 53 -6.17 6.91 0.30
N VAL A 54 -5.86 5.66 -0.07
CA VAL A 54 -6.71 4.84 -0.95
C VAL A 54 -8.07 4.57 -0.31
N VAL A 55 -8.11 4.21 0.98
CA VAL A 55 -9.35 3.99 1.73
C VAL A 55 -10.20 5.26 1.78
N LYS A 56 -9.60 6.40 2.05
CA LYS A 56 -10.29 7.70 2.05
C LYS A 56 -10.91 8.01 0.69
N LEU A 57 -10.14 7.87 -0.39
CA LEU A 57 -10.60 8.12 -1.76
C LEU A 57 -11.70 7.13 -2.18
N GLY A 58 -11.54 5.84 -1.85
CA GLY A 58 -12.55 4.80 -2.10
C GLY A 58 -13.89 5.16 -1.48
N LYS A 59 -13.89 5.55 -0.20
CA LYS A 59 -15.10 6.01 0.51
C LYS A 59 -15.72 7.25 -0.12
N GLN A 60 -14.89 8.25 -0.48
CA GLN A 60 -15.37 9.49 -1.13
C GLN A 60 -16.06 9.24 -2.47
N HIS A 61 -15.65 8.20 -3.20
CA HIS A 61 -16.18 7.88 -4.53
C HIS A 61 -17.12 6.66 -4.55
N GLY A 62 -17.45 6.08 -3.39
CA GLY A 62 -18.30 4.89 -3.30
C GLY A 62 -17.67 3.62 -3.92
N ILE A 63 -16.34 3.56 -3.97
CA ILE A 63 -15.57 2.43 -4.51
C ILE A 63 -15.09 1.56 -3.35
N GLY A 64 -15.48 0.28 -3.36
CA GLY A 64 -15.02 -0.69 -2.37
C GLY A 64 -13.53 -1.02 -2.54
N VAL A 65 -12.75 -0.89 -1.47
CA VAL A 65 -11.30 -1.14 -1.45
C VAL A 65 -10.90 -2.02 -0.27
N SER A 66 -11.66 -3.10 -0.06
CA SER A 66 -11.57 -3.97 1.14
C SER A 66 -10.17 -4.47 1.48
N THR A 67 -9.35 -4.82 0.48
CA THR A 67 -7.96 -5.24 0.70
C THR A 67 -7.10 -4.11 1.29
N ASN A 68 -7.28 -2.88 0.83
CA ASN A 68 -6.56 -1.73 1.39
C ASN A 68 -7.04 -1.42 2.81
N GLU A 69 -8.34 -1.56 3.08
CA GLU A 69 -8.90 -1.39 4.44
C GLU A 69 -8.30 -2.42 5.39
N MET A 70 -8.28 -3.70 5.02
CA MET A 70 -7.69 -4.75 5.84
C MET A 70 -6.21 -4.49 6.14
N ILE A 71 -5.41 -4.17 5.12
CA ILE A 71 -3.97 -3.91 5.31
C ILE A 71 -3.75 -2.66 6.19
N TYR A 72 -4.51 -1.59 5.95
CA TYR A 72 -4.46 -0.38 6.76
C TYR A 72 -4.69 -0.70 8.25
N GLU A 73 -5.79 -1.38 8.58
CA GLU A 73 -6.14 -1.73 9.95
C GLU A 73 -5.11 -2.66 10.61
N MET A 74 -4.56 -3.63 9.87
CA MET A 74 -3.50 -4.52 10.38
C MET A 74 -2.24 -3.76 10.79
N ILE A 75 -1.82 -2.77 9.99
CA ILE A 75 -0.64 -1.95 10.32
C ILE A 75 -0.95 -0.97 11.45
N LYS A 76 -2.13 -0.34 11.47
CA LYS A 76 -2.56 0.50 12.61
C LYS A 76 -2.59 -0.29 13.91
N PHE A 77 -3.07 -1.54 13.86
CA PHE A 77 -3.03 -2.45 15.01
C PHE A 77 -1.60 -2.73 15.45
N LYS A 78 -0.67 -2.94 14.52
CA LYS A 78 0.76 -3.14 14.85
C LYS A 78 1.39 -1.89 15.47
N GLU A 79 1.16 -0.71 14.91
CA GLU A 79 1.61 0.58 15.46
C GLU A 79 1.12 0.78 16.90
N ALA A 80 -0.15 0.47 17.17
CA ALA A 80 -0.76 0.56 18.49
C ALA A 80 -0.03 -0.28 19.56
N GLN A 81 0.63 -1.38 19.17
CA GLN A 81 1.34 -2.24 20.13
C GLN A 81 2.63 -1.63 20.68
N TYR A 82 3.18 -0.59 20.05
CA TYR A 82 4.47 0.00 20.44
C TYR A 82 4.50 1.53 20.51
N LEU A 83 3.48 2.24 20.00
CA LEU A 83 3.38 3.70 20.13
C LEU A 83 2.57 4.15 21.35
N MET A 84 1.74 3.26 21.93
CA MET A 84 0.93 3.55 23.12
C MET A 84 1.56 3.03 24.43
N ILE A 85 2.83 2.63 24.38
CA ILE A 85 3.69 2.26 25.52
C ILE A 85 4.80 3.30 25.60
#